data_AF-A0A100YVL8-F1
#
_entry.id   AF-A0A100YVL8-F1
#
_cell.length_a   1.000
_cell.length_b   1.000
_cell.length_c   1.000
_cell.angle_alpha   90.00
_cell.angle_beta   90.00
_cell.angle_gamma   90.00
#
_symmetry.space_group_name_H-M   'P 1'
#
loop_
_entity.id
_entity.type
_entity.pdbx_description
1 polymer ?
#
loop_
_entity_poly.entity_id
_entity_poly.type
_entity_poly.pdbx_seq_one_letter_code
_entity_poly.pdbx_strand_id
1 'polypeptide(L)'
;MAKSDIEIAQEAKMLPITEVAKKAGLGPEQLELYGNYKAKVDIHAFSNTPMKGKLILVTAINPTPAGEGKTTTSVGLEDALCKMGKNAMLCLREPSLGPVFGIKGGAAGGGYAQVVPMEDINLHFTGDFHAIGAANNLCAAMLDNHIKQGNTLGIDPRRIVWKRCVDMNDRQLRSIVDGLGGVANGMPREDGFDITVASEVMACFCLATDLMDLKARLGRMVIAYTFDRKPVTVHDIHAEGAMTALLKDAIKPNLVQTLENNPAFVHGGPFANIAHGCNSVEATTTALKLADYVVTEAGFGADLGAEKFLDIKSRYAGLHPYAVVLVATVRALKYNGGVPKNELTAENLDAVKAGLPNLLRHVSNIKDVFKLPVVVAINAFPTDTAAELRLVEDECNKLGVNVALSEVWAKGGEGGLALAEEVVRLCEQPNDFQFAYDLDDTIANKLNAIATKIYHADGVDYTTKAAKQLKELEEQGFGKLPICVAKTQYSFTDDQHKLGAPEGFRITVRNLKVSAGAGFIVALTGDIMTMPGLPKVPAAEKIDVTPDGKIVGLF
;
A
#
# COMPACT_ATOMS: atom_id res chain seq x y z
N MET A 1 -19.26 27.87 -4.99
CA MET A 1 -18.12 27.18 -4.32
C MET A 1 -17.98 25.82 -4.98
N ALA A 2 -16.75 25.32 -5.16
CA ALA A 2 -16.56 23.92 -5.54
C ALA A 2 -17.11 23.02 -4.41
N LYS A 3 -17.78 21.93 -4.77
CA LYS A 3 -18.28 20.96 -3.79
C LYS A 3 -17.11 20.26 -3.11
N SER A 4 -17.27 19.91 -1.83
CA SER A 4 -16.31 19.05 -1.14
C SER A 4 -16.38 17.61 -1.66
N ASP A 5 -15.33 16.82 -1.40
CA ASP A 5 -15.29 15.41 -1.83
C ASP A 5 -16.46 14.62 -1.24
N ILE A 6 -16.81 14.85 0.03
CA ILE A 6 -17.93 14.19 0.70
C ILE A 6 -19.29 14.64 0.16
N GLU A 7 -19.44 15.92 -0.20
CA GLU A 7 -20.67 16.40 -0.85
C GLU A 7 -20.88 15.70 -2.20
N ILE A 8 -19.81 15.56 -3.00
CA ILE A 8 -19.86 14.82 -4.28
C ILE A 8 -20.24 13.35 -4.04
N ALA A 9 -19.60 12.69 -3.06
CA ALA A 9 -19.88 11.29 -2.75
C ALA A 9 -21.32 11.07 -2.25
N GLN A 10 -21.86 11.99 -1.45
CA GLN A 10 -23.23 11.90 -0.91
C GLN A 10 -24.31 12.17 -1.96
N GLU A 11 -24.01 12.96 -3.00
CA GLU A 11 -24.92 13.19 -4.13
C GLU A 11 -24.85 12.09 -5.20
N ALA A 12 -23.88 11.18 -5.10
CA ALA A 12 -23.65 10.13 -6.08
C ALA A 12 -24.86 9.19 -6.21
N LYS A 13 -25.30 8.96 -7.45
CA LYS A 13 -26.34 7.97 -7.76
C LYS A 13 -25.70 6.59 -7.92
N MET A 14 -25.48 5.91 -6.81
CA MET A 14 -24.92 4.56 -6.81
C MET A 14 -25.90 3.55 -7.43
N LEU A 15 -25.38 2.63 -8.24
CA LEU A 15 -26.13 1.45 -8.67
C LEU A 15 -26.17 0.41 -7.54
N PRO A 16 -27.24 -0.40 -7.42
CA PRO A 16 -27.18 -1.62 -6.62
C PRO A 16 -25.96 -2.45 -7.01
N ILE A 17 -25.25 -2.98 -6.01
CA ILE A 17 -23.97 -3.64 -6.25
C ILE A 17 -24.09 -4.87 -7.17
N THR A 18 -25.27 -5.49 -7.23
CA THR A 18 -25.57 -6.58 -8.18
C THR A 18 -25.51 -6.14 -9.64
N GLU A 19 -25.87 -4.90 -9.95
CA GLU A 19 -25.76 -4.35 -11.32
C GLU A 19 -24.32 -4.02 -11.68
N VAL A 20 -23.53 -3.54 -10.71
CA VAL A 20 -22.08 -3.32 -10.87
C VAL A 20 -21.36 -4.66 -11.06
N ALA A 21 -21.72 -5.66 -10.27
CA ALA A 21 -21.20 -7.03 -10.38
C ALA A 21 -21.46 -7.61 -11.78
N LYS A 22 -22.66 -7.39 -12.33
CA LYS A 22 -22.98 -7.80 -13.70
C LYS A 22 -22.08 -7.16 -14.75
N LYS A 23 -21.69 -5.88 -14.59
CA LYS A 23 -20.70 -5.22 -15.47
C LYS A 23 -19.33 -5.90 -15.39
N ALA A 24 -18.94 -6.37 -14.21
CA ALA A 24 -17.71 -7.15 -13.99
C ALA A 24 -17.84 -8.63 -14.41
N GLY A 25 -18.97 -9.05 -14.98
CA GLY A 25 -19.20 -10.45 -15.39
C GLY A 25 -19.53 -11.41 -14.23
N LEU A 26 -19.98 -10.89 -13.08
CA LEU A 26 -20.32 -11.66 -11.89
C LEU A 26 -21.82 -11.93 -11.78
N GLY A 27 -22.17 -13.15 -11.37
CA GLY A 27 -23.53 -13.61 -11.06
C GLY A 27 -23.88 -13.51 -9.57
N PRO A 28 -25.17 -13.53 -9.21
CA PRO A 28 -25.63 -13.42 -7.81
C PRO A 28 -25.06 -14.49 -6.87
N GLU A 29 -24.80 -15.69 -7.39
CA GLU A 29 -24.24 -16.82 -6.64
C GLU A 29 -22.78 -16.64 -6.22
N GLN A 30 -22.10 -15.66 -6.80
CA GLN A 30 -20.70 -15.32 -6.50
C GLN A 30 -20.59 -14.16 -5.50
N LEU A 31 -21.72 -13.65 -4.99
CA LEU A 31 -21.78 -12.44 -4.18
C LEU A 31 -22.33 -12.70 -2.78
N GLU A 32 -21.64 -12.15 -1.79
CA GLU A 32 -22.10 -12.03 -0.41
C GLU A 32 -22.35 -10.55 -0.11
N LEU A 33 -23.62 -10.13 -0.08
CA LEU A 33 -23.99 -8.72 0.00
C LEU A 33 -23.79 -8.12 1.39
N TYR A 34 -23.22 -6.92 1.45
CA TYR A 34 -23.09 -6.08 2.64
C TYR A 34 -23.90 -4.79 2.45
N GLY A 35 -25.21 -4.91 2.65
CA GLY A 35 -26.18 -3.90 2.24
C GLY A 35 -26.32 -3.84 0.71
N ASN A 36 -26.75 -2.70 0.18
CA ASN A 36 -27.12 -2.58 -1.24
C ASN A 36 -25.96 -2.22 -2.17
N TYR A 37 -24.85 -1.71 -1.63
CA TYR A 37 -23.78 -1.04 -2.40
C TYR A 37 -22.39 -1.66 -2.22
N LYS A 38 -22.30 -2.80 -1.53
CA LYS A 38 -21.04 -3.52 -1.27
C LYS A 38 -21.29 -5.01 -1.30
N ALA A 39 -20.32 -5.79 -1.77
CA ALA A 39 -20.38 -7.25 -1.70
C ALA A 39 -18.98 -7.84 -1.53
N LYS A 40 -18.87 -8.99 -0.88
CA LYS A 40 -17.69 -9.86 -0.99
C LYS A 40 -17.86 -10.79 -2.18
N VAL A 41 -16.77 -11.05 -2.92
CA VAL A 41 -16.76 -11.92 -4.09
C VAL A 41 -16.15 -13.28 -3.75
N ASP A 42 -16.86 -14.36 -4.07
CA ASP A 42 -16.36 -15.72 -3.85
C ASP A 42 -15.21 -16.04 -4.83
N ILE A 43 -14.00 -16.11 -4.28
CA ILE A 43 -12.76 -16.39 -5.01
C ILE A 43 -12.71 -17.80 -5.59
N HIS A 44 -13.44 -18.76 -5.00
CA HIS A 44 -13.42 -20.16 -5.41
C HIS A 44 -14.06 -20.35 -6.79
N ALA A 45 -14.97 -19.44 -7.19
CA ALA A 45 -15.59 -19.46 -8.51
C ALA A 45 -14.57 -19.21 -9.65
N PHE A 46 -13.38 -18.69 -9.35
CA PHE A 46 -12.38 -18.28 -10.34
C PHE A 46 -11.06 -19.07 -10.27
N SER A 47 -10.99 -20.16 -9.51
CA SER A 47 -9.74 -20.91 -9.31
C SER A 47 -9.13 -21.45 -10.61
N ASN A 48 -9.96 -21.78 -11.60
CA ASN A 48 -9.52 -22.30 -12.90
C ASN A 48 -9.54 -21.25 -14.04
N THR A 49 -9.85 -19.99 -13.73
CA THR A 49 -9.92 -18.93 -14.74
C THR A 49 -8.52 -18.34 -14.98
N PRO A 50 -8.04 -18.28 -16.23
CA PRO A 50 -6.73 -17.69 -16.53
C PRO A 50 -6.74 -16.17 -16.33
N MET A 51 -5.62 -15.62 -15.83
CA MET A 51 -5.40 -14.18 -15.77
C MET A 51 -5.09 -13.67 -17.18
N LYS A 52 -6.03 -12.97 -17.82
CA LYS A 52 -5.91 -12.44 -19.19
C LYS A 52 -5.84 -10.91 -19.24
N GLY A 53 -6.24 -10.23 -18.17
CA GLY A 53 -6.24 -8.78 -18.10
C GLY A 53 -4.84 -8.19 -18.17
N LYS A 54 -4.75 -6.97 -18.70
CA LYS A 54 -3.53 -6.17 -18.74
C LYS A 54 -3.40 -5.37 -17.45
N LEU A 55 -2.36 -5.68 -16.67
CA LEU A 55 -2.11 -5.05 -15.38
C LEU A 55 -1.43 -3.69 -15.54
N ILE A 56 -2.02 -2.65 -14.97
CA ILE A 56 -1.52 -1.27 -14.99
C ILE A 56 -1.21 -0.84 -13.55
N LEU A 57 0.04 -0.45 -13.31
CA LEU A 57 0.47 0.05 -12.01
C LEU A 57 0.47 1.58 -12.00
N VAL A 58 -0.29 2.19 -11.10
CA VAL A 58 -0.24 3.62 -10.81
C VAL A 58 0.67 3.85 -9.59
N THR A 59 1.66 4.71 -9.78
CA THR A 59 2.60 5.17 -8.76
C THR A 59 2.77 6.69 -8.86
N ALA A 60 3.62 7.28 -8.04
CA ALA A 60 3.86 8.72 -8.04
C ALA A 60 5.35 9.04 -7.83
N ILE A 61 5.67 10.32 -7.97
CA ILE A 61 6.90 10.90 -7.42
C ILE A 61 6.93 10.79 -5.88
N ASN A 62 8.04 11.20 -5.25
CA ASN A 62 8.09 11.25 -3.79
C ASN A 62 6.97 12.16 -3.26
N PRO A 63 6.18 11.72 -2.25
CA PRO A 63 5.09 12.53 -1.72
C PRO A 63 5.57 13.88 -1.19
N THR A 64 4.78 14.92 -1.42
CA THR A 64 5.04 16.28 -0.93
C THR A 64 3.82 16.80 -0.16
N PRO A 65 3.98 17.86 0.65
CA PRO A 65 2.83 18.52 1.26
C PRO A 65 1.82 19.13 0.27
N ALA A 66 2.16 19.24 -1.02
CA ALA A 66 1.27 19.76 -2.05
C ALA A 66 0.16 18.77 -2.46
N GLY A 67 0.42 17.47 -2.29
CA GLY A 67 -0.43 16.37 -2.74
C GLY A 67 -0.27 16.08 -4.23
N GLU A 68 -0.09 14.80 -4.55
CA GLU A 68 0.12 14.34 -5.94
C GLU A 68 -1.18 13.86 -6.60
N GLY A 69 -2.16 13.39 -5.82
CA GLY A 69 -3.44 12.89 -6.35
C GLY A 69 -3.37 11.50 -7.00
N LYS A 70 -2.45 10.63 -6.56
CA LYS A 70 -2.24 9.29 -7.14
C LYS A 70 -3.52 8.46 -7.21
N THR A 71 -4.25 8.31 -6.10
CA THR A 71 -5.46 7.49 -6.08
C THR A 71 -6.59 8.11 -6.91
N THR A 72 -6.66 9.44 -6.98
CA THR A 72 -7.56 10.16 -7.90
C THR A 72 -7.25 9.81 -9.35
N THR A 73 -5.96 9.71 -9.74
CA THR A 73 -5.56 9.22 -11.06
C THR A 73 -5.92 7.75 -11.26
N SER A 74 -5.73 6.88 -10.26
CA SER A 74 -6.09 5.46 -10.36
C SER A 74 -7.58 5.28 -10.69
N VAL A 75 -8.47 5.97 -9.95
CA VAL A 75 -9.91 5.94 -10.17
C VAL A 75 -10.27 6.57 -11.53
N GLY A 76 -9.75 7.76 -11.81
CA GLY A 76 -10.06 8.47 -13.04
C GLY A 76 -9.58 7.75 -14.31
N LEU A 77 -8.48 6.99 -14.22
CA LEU A 77 -7.98 6.16 -15.32
C LEU A 77 -8.92 4.97 -15.59
N GLU A 78 -9.41 4.30 -14.56
CA GLU A 78 -10.43 3.26 -14.73
C GLU A 78 -11.68 3.83 -15.39
N ASP A 79 -12.20 4.96 -14.88
CA ASP A 79 -13.39 5.61 -15.43
C ASP A 79 -13.19 6.01 -16.90
N ALA A 80 -12.01 6.55 -17.24
CA ALA A 80 -11.65 6.88 -18.62
C ALA A 80 -11.57 5.65 -19.53
N LEU A 81 -10.96 4.54 -19.07
CA LEU A 81 -10.90 3.28 -19.82
C LEU A 81 -12.31 2.73 -20.09
N CYS A 82 -13.16 2.70 -19.07
CA CYS A 82 -14.56 2.29 -19.18
C CYS A 82 -15.33 3.19 -20.15
N LYS A 83 -15.10 4.50 -20.11
CA LYS A 83 -15.72 5.47 -21.03
C LYS A 83 -15.29 5.27 -22.49
N MET A 84 -14.07 4.81 -22.72
CA MET A 84 -13.58 4.37 -24.03
C MET A 84 -14.12 2.99 -24.47
N GLY A 85 -15.02 2.39 -23.69
CA GLY A 85 -15.60 1.07 -23.98
C GLY A 85 -14.67 -0.10 -23.67
N LYS A 86 -13.61 0.10 -22.87
CA LYS A 86 -12.76 -1.00 -22.39
C LYS A 86 -13.39 -1.64 -21.16
N ASN A 87 -13.30 -2.96 -21.03
CA ASN A 87 -13.63 -3.65 -19.79
C ASN A 87 -12.47 -3.46 -18.80
N ALA A 88 -12.63 -2.51 -17.88
CA ALA A 88 -11.62 -2.19 -16.88
C ALA A 88 -12.16 -2.39 -15.45
N MET A 89 -11.26 -2.74 -14.54
CA MET A 89 -11.51 -2.82 -13.11
C MET A 89 -10.40 -2.13 -12.32
N LEU A 90 -10.75 -1.59 -11.17
CA LEU A 90 -9.81 -0.96 -10.24
C LEU A 90 -9.55 -1.84 -9.01
N CYS A 91 -8.33 -1.77 -8.49
CA CYS A 91 -7.89 -2.41 -7.26
C CYS A 91 -7.22 -1.39 -6.33
N LEU A 92 -7.85 -1.11 -5.19
CA LEU A 92 -7.36 -0.20 -4.16
C LEU A 92 -7.19 -0.88 -2.81
N ARG A 93 -6.50 -0.16 -1.91
CA ARG A 93 -6.34 -0.55 -0.51
C ARG A 93 -7.48 -0.01 0.33
N GLU A 94 -7.88 -0.77 1.33
CA GLU A 94 -8.73 -0.28 2.41
C GLU A 94 -7.92 0.67 3.31
N PRO A 95 -8.45 1.85 3.66
CA PRO A 95 -7.83 2.74 4.64
C PRO A 95 -7.98 2.22 6.07
N SER A 96 -6.96 2.46 6.88
CA SER A 96 -7.03 2.24 8.34
C SER A 96 -8.04 3.18 8.99
N LEU A 97 -8.77 2.65 9.97
CA LEU A 97 -9.80 3.35 10.74
C LEU A 97 -9.19 4.46 11.63
N GLY A 98 -8.09 4.16 12.32
CA GLY A 98 -7.49 5.07 13.31
C GLY A 98 -7.19 6.49 12.79
N PRO A 99 -6.55 6.65 11.61
CA PRO A 99 -6.25 7.95 11.01
C PRO A 99 -7.45 8.86 10.72
N VAL A 100 -8.64 8.28 10.49
CA VAL A 100 -9.88 9.01 10.22
C VAL A 100 -10.27 9.90 11.39
N PHE A 101 -10.06 9.41 12.62
CA PHE A 101 -10.30 10.16 13.86
C PHE A 101 -9.17 11.15 14.20
N GLY A 102 -8.06 11.12 13.47
CA GLY A 102 -6.87 11.93 13.70
C GLY A 102 -6.79 13.16 12.79
N ILE A 103 -6.08 12.99 11.66
CA ILE A 103 -5.72 14.07 10.72
C ILE A 103 -6.16 13.73 9.28
N LYS A 104 -6.29 12.44 8.94
CA LYS A 104 -6.35 12.00 7.55
C LYS A 104 -7.79 11.80 7.12
N GLY A 105 -8.20 12.54 6.08
CA GLY A 105 -9.45 12.33 5.37
C GLY A 105 -9.26 11.73 3.99
N GLY A 106 -10.00 10.67 3.65
CA GLY A 106 -10.20 10.12 2.30
C GLY A 106 -9.01 9.41 1.63
N ALA A 107 -9.07 8.08 1.50
CA ALA A 107 -8.09 7.29 0.73
C ALA A 107 -8.65 6.69 -0.57
N ALA A 108 -9.86 7.09 -0.98
CA ALA A 108 -10.62 6.48 -2.06
C ALA A 108 -10.76 7.40 -3.28
N GLY A 109 -9.73 8.21 -3.56
CA GLY A 109 -9.75 9.21 -4.64
C GLY A 109 -10.12 10.61 -4.14
N GLY A 110 -10.58 11.47 -5.05
CA GLY A 110 -11.02 12.84 -4.74
C GLY A 110 -11.72 13.52 -5.92
N GLY A 111 -12.53 14.54 -5.65
CA GLY A 111 -13.29 15.26 -6.68
C GLY A 111 -14.31 14.34 -7.36
N TYR A 112 -14.36 14.36 -8.69
CA TYR A 112 -15.23 13.50 -9.49
C TYR A 112 -14.63 12.11 -9.82
N ALA A 113 -13.47 11.77 -9.25
CA ALA A 113 -12.85 10.46 -9.37
C ALA A 113 -12.69 9.85 -7.97
N GLN A 114 -13.77 9.22 -7.48
CA GLN A 114 -13.83 8.58 -6.16
C GLN A 114 -14.44 7.18 -6.24
N VAL A 115 -14.08 6.32 -5.27
CA VAL A 115 -14.76 5.05 -4.98
C VAL A 115 -15.76 5.25 -3.83
N VAL A 116 -16.96 4.70 -3.98
CA VAL A 116 -18.09 4.86 -3.07
C VAL A 116 -18.72 3.52 -2.69
N PRO A 117 -19.35 3.39 -1.51
CA PRO A 117 -19.64 4.43 -0.50
C PRO A 117 -18.45 4.82 0.38
N MET A 118 -18.07 6.10 0.35
CA MET A 118 -16.85 6.61 0.99
C MET A 118 -16.89 6.52 2.53
N GLU A 119 -18.05 6.72 3.14
CA GLU A 119 -18.24 6.62 4.59
C GLU A 119 -17.97 5.20 5.10
N ASP A 120 -18.50 4.19 4.42
CA ASP A 120 -18.29 2.79 4.80
C ASP A 120 -16.83 2.38 4.63
N ILE A 121 -16.21 2.74 3.49
CA ILE A 121 -14.81 2.40 3.16
C ILE A 121 -13.84 2.95 4.20
N ASN A 122 -14.13 4.12 4.78
CA ASN A 122 -13.26 4.73 5.79
C ASN A 122 -13.60 4.30 7.24
N LEU A 123 -14.66 3.54 7.45
CA LEU A 123 -15.06 3.08 8.78
C LEU A 123 -14.85 1.57 8.92
N HIS A 124 -15.93 0.81 9.10
CA HIS A 124 -15.85 -0.63 9.33
C HIS A 124 -15.85 -1.43 8.04
N PHE A 125 -16.22 -0.80 6.93
CA PHE A 125 -16.38 -1.39 5.61
C PHE A 125 -17.10 -2.75 5.64
N THR A 126 -16.37 -3.84 5.40
CA THR A 126 -16.87 -5.23 5.45
C THR A 126 -16.30 -6.03 6.63
N GLY A 127 -15.51 -5.40 7.49
CA GLY A 127 -14.95 -5.98 8.72
C GLY A 127 -13.58 -6.64 8.58
N ASP A 128 -12.90 -6.48 7.44
CA ASP A 128 -11.62 -7.15 7.17
C ASP A 128 -10.53 -6.78 8.18
N PHE A 129 -10.42 -5.50 8.51
CA PHE A 129 -9.41 -5.04 9.47
C PHE A 129 -9.73 -5.50 10.90
N HIS A 130 -11.01 -5.68 11.24
CA HIS A 130 -11.40 -6.30 12.51
C HIS A 130 -10.99 -7.77 12.57
N ALA A 131 -11.21 -8.52 11.48
CA ALA A 131 -10.80 -9.92 11.38
C ALA A 131 -9.27 -10.09 11.50
N ILE A 132 -8.51 -9.20 10.86
CA ILE A 132 -7.04 -9.17 10.95
C ILE A 132 -6.59 -8.83 12.37
N GLY A 133 -7.20 -7.84 13.01
CA GLY A 133 -6.92 -7.51 14.41
C GLY A 133 -7.23 -8.67 15.36
N ALA A 134 -8.35 -9.36 15.15
CA ALA A 134 -8.74 -10.53 15.93
C ALA A 134 -7.75 -11.68 15.75
N ALA A 135 -7.33 -11.99 14.51
CA ALA A 135 -6.33 -13.03 14.24
C ALA A 135 -4.98 -12.70 14.89
N ASN A 136 -4.51 -11.44 14.77
CA ASN A 136 -3.27 -10.98 15.39
C ASN A 136 -3.29 -11.14 16.92
N ASN A 137 -4.38 -10.71 17.54
CA ASN A 137 -4.52 -10.72 18.99
C ASN A 137 -4.82 -12.12 19.54
N LEU A 138 -5.44 -13.01 18.76
CA LEU A 138 -5.54 -14.43 19.09
C LEU A 138 -4.15 -15.07 19.16
N CYS A 139 -3.27 -14.79 18.19
CA CYS A 139 -1.89 -15.27 18.22
C CYS A 139 -1.15 -14.79 19.49
N ALA A 140 -1.29 -13.51 19.84
CA ALA A 140 -0.70 -12.97 21.08
C ALA A 140 -1.26 -13.65 22.33
N ALA A 141 -2.58 -13.87 22.39
CA ALA A 141 -3.23 -14.54 23.52
C ALA A 141 -2.79 -16.01 23.66
N MET A 142 -2.68 -16.75 22.54
CA MET A 142 -2.21 -18.14 22.54
C MET A 142 -0.73 -18.25 22.95
N LEU A 143 0.11 -17.30 22.54
CA LEU A 143 1.52 -17.23 22.94
C LEU A 143 1.68 -17.04 24.46
N ASP A 144 1.00 -16.06 25.04
CA ASP A 144 1.07 -15.82 26.49
C ASP A 144 0.42 -16.95 27.29
N ASN A 145 -0.67 -17.56 26.78
CA ASN A 145 -1.27 -18.75 27.37
C ASN A 145 -0.29 -19.93 27.36
N HIS A 146 0.41 -20.18 26.25
CA HIS A 146 1.41 -21.26 26.17
C HIS A 146 2.48 -21.12 27.26
N ILE A 147 2.98 -19.89 27.48
CA ILE A 147 3.95 -19.61 28.54
C ILE A 147 3.33 -19.87 29.91
N LYS A 148 2.10 -19.41 30.14
CA LYS A 148 1.37 -19.58 31.40
C LYS A 148 1.09 -21.05 31.74
N GLN A 149 0.82 -21.90 30.74
CA GLN A 149 0.48 -23.32 30.92
C GLN A 149 1.69 -24.25 31.06
N GLY A 150 2.91 -23.71 31.10
CA GLY A 150 4.12 -24.49 31.37
C GLY A 150 5.29 -24.21 30.43
N ASN A 151 5.09 -23.37 29.40
CA ASN A 151 6.15 -22.92 28.49
C ASN A 151 7.01 -24.08 27.93
N THR A 152 6.36 -25.14 27.43
CA THR A 152 7.06 -26.37 26.99
C THR A 152 8.01 -26.14 25.81
N LEU A 153 7.87 -25.01 25.10
CA LEU A 153 8.75 -24.58 24.01
C LEU A 153 9.99 -23.81 24.50
N GLY A 154 10.09 -23.50 25.80
CA GLY A 154 11.22 -22.77 26.38
C GLY A 154 11.35 -21.33 25.85
N ILE A 155 10.21 -20.67 25.61
CA ILE A 155 10.15 -19.27 25.13
C ILE A 155 10.74 -18.34 26.19
N ASP A 156 11.64 -17.44 25.78
CA ASP A 156 12.12 -16.35 26.63
C ASP A 156 11.14 -15.16 26.50
N PRO A 157 10.38 -14.78 27.55
CA PRO A 157 9.40 -13.69 27.47
C PRO A 157 10.00 -12.34 27.08
N ARG A 158 11.33 -12.16 27.24
CA ARG A 158 12.06 -10.94 26.86
C ARG A 158 12.42 -10.92 25.36
N ARG A 159 12.20 -12.03 24.66
CA ARG A 159 12.51 -12.21 23.23
C ARG A 159 11.26 -12.51 22.41
N ILE A 160 10.09 -12.17 22.92
CA ILE A 160 8.87 -12.10 22.14
C ILE A 160 9.00 -10.90 21.20
N VAL A 161 8.84 -11.16 19.90
CA VAL A 161 8.89 -10.12 18.85
C VAL A 161 7.51 -9.79 18.31
N TRP A 162 6.54 -10.68 18.53
CA TRP A 162 5.14 -10.44 18.24
C TRP A 162 4.54 -9.40 19.18
N LYS A 163 3.74 -8.51 18.61
CA LYS A 163 3.02 -7.47 19.35
C LYS A 163 1.52 -7.61 19.15
N ARG A 164 0.75 -7.03 20.07
CA ARG A 164 -0.69 -6.85 19.88
C ARG A 164 -0.98 -5.74 18.86
N CYS A 165 -2.22 -5.63 18.42
CA CYS A 165 -2.62 -4.53 17.55
C CYS A 165 -4.03 -4.00 17.83
N VAL A 166 -4.25 -2.75 17.45
CA VAL A 166 -5.55 -2.08 17.49
C VAL A 166 -5.61 -1.05 16.36
N ASP A 167 -6.74 -0.93 15.67
CA ASP A 167 -6.88 0.04 14.58
C ASP A 167 -7.30 1.42 15.08
N MET A 168 -6.49 1.97 15.99
CA MET A 168 -6.66 3.30 16.58
C MET A 168 -5.31 3.99 16.70
N ASN A 169 -5.30 5.31 16.58
CA ASN A 169 -4.09 6.13 16.76
C ASN A 169 -3.80 6.36 18.26
N ASP A 170 -3.41 5.29 18.96
CA ASP A 170 -3.20 5.31 20.41
C ASP A 170 -1.73 5.21 20.81
N ARG A 171 -1.11 6.38 21.03
CA ARG A 171 0.29 6.46 21.47
C ARG A 171 0.55 5.85 22.85
N GLN A 172 -0.48 5.69 23.69
CA GLN A 172 -0.34 5.19 25.06
C GLN A 172 0.04 3.70 25.10
N LEU A 173 -0.30 2.96 24.04
CA LEU A 173 -0.08 1.52 23.96
C LEU A 173 1.25 1.13 23.28
N ARG A 174 2.10 2.10 22.90
CA ARG A 174 3.38 1.83 22.24
C ARG A 174 4.32 0.96 23.06
N SER A 175 4.29 1.11 24.38
CA SER A 175 5.13 0.38 25.32
C SER A 175 4.35 0.16 26.61
N ILE A 176 4.15 -1.10 26.97
CA ILE A 176 3.37 -1.51 28.14
C ILE A 176 4.11 -2.63 28.88
N VAL A 177 3.65 -2.91 30.10
CA VAL A 177 3.93 -4.15 30.80
C VAL A 177 2.61 -4.84 31.05
N ASP A 178 2.47 -6.09 30.62
CA ASP A 178 1.27 -6.91 30.77
C ASP A 178 1.53 -8.12 31.69
N GLY A 179 0.55 -9.02 31.84
CA GLY A 179 0.68 -10.22 32.70
C GLY A 179 0.82 -9.93 34.21
N LEU A 180 0.40 -8.74 34.66
CA LEU A 180 0.45 -8.31 36.05
C LEU A 180 -0.71 -8.88 36.89
N GLY A 181 -0.66 -8.71 38.22
CA GLY A 181 -1.74 -9.11 39.13
C GLY A 181 -1.61 -10.50 39.73
N GLY A 182 -0.42 -11.10 39.68
CA GLY A 182 -0.10 -12.34 40.38
C GLY A 182 -0.27 -13.60 39.52
N VAL A 183 -0.07 -14.77 40.14
CA VAL A 183 0.10 -16.06 39.43
C VAL A 183 -1.07 -16.41 38.51
N ALA A 184 -2.31 -16.04 38.85
CA ALA A 184 -3.48 -16.36 38.05
C ALA A 184 -3.54 -15.61 36.71
N ASN A 185 -2.85 -14.47 36.58
CA ASN A 185 -3.08 -13.50 35.50
C ASN A 185 -2.04 -13.50 34.38
N GLY A 186 -1.04 -14.39 34.43
CA GLY A 186 -0.03 -14.53 33.38
C GLY A 186 1.40 -14.48 33.91
N MET A 187 2.33 -14.09 33.03
CA MET A 187 3.74 -13.88 33.31
C MET A 187 4.11 -12.45 32.90
N PRO A 188 4.59 -11.60 33.83
CA PRO A 188 4.95 -10.23 33.49
C PRO A 188 6.01 -10.14 32.39
N ARG A 189 5.76 -9.31 31.37
CA ARG A 189 6.72 -8.98 30.31
C ARG A 189 6.49 -7.59 29.75
N GLU A 190 7.50 -7.06 29.05
CA GLU A 190 7.33 -5.87 28.21
C GLU A 190 6.59 -6.26 26.92
N ASP A 191 5.68 -5.38 26.48
CA ASP A 191 4.93 -5.53 25.24
C ASP A 191 4.62 -4.18 24.60
N GLY A 192 3.90 -4.19 23.49
CA GLY A 192 3.28 -3.00 22.93
C GLY A 192 2.25 -3.34 21.86
N PHE A 193 1.59 -2.29 21.39
CA PHE A 193 0.66 -2.35 20.27
C PHE A 193 1.21 -1.63 19.06
N ASP A 194 0.99 -2.22 17.90
CA ASP A 194 1.08 -1.54 16.61
C ASP A 194 -0.33 -1.29 16.05
N ILE A 195 -0.48 -0.36 15.11
CA ILE A 195 -1.77 -0.19 14.42
C ILE A 195 -2.04 -1.43 13.56
N THR A 196 -3.30 -1.88 13.43
CA THR A 196 -3.62 -3.16 12.77
C THR A 196 -3.01 -3.34 11.38
N VAL A 197 -2.97 -2.29 10.56
CA VAL A 197 -2.36 -2.31 9.22
C VAL A 197 -0.84 -2.50 9.20
N ALA A 198 -0.17 -2.37 10.35
CA ALA A 198 1.25 -2.66 10.54
C ALA A 198 1.52 -4.13 10.94
N SER A 199 0.48 -4.92 11.23
CA SER A 199 0.62 -6.34 11.58
C SER A 199 1.19 -7.15 10.41
N GLU A 200 2.01 -8.16 10.72
CA GLU A 200 2.44 -9.14 9.71
C GLU A 200 1.26 -9.96 9.17
N VAL A 201 0.17 -10.11 9.94
CA VAL A 201 -1.07 -10.73 9.44
C VAL A 201 -1.61 -9.97 8.23
N MET A 202 -1.59 -8.62 8.27
CA MET A 202 -2.00 -7.78 7.13
C MET A 202 -1.09 -8.02 5.90
N ALA A 203 0.22 -8.14 6.11
CA ALA A 203 1.15 -8.43 5.02
C ALA A 203 0.96 -9.84 4.43
N CYS A 204 0.73 -10.86 5.28
CA CYS A 204 0.40 -12.21 4.84
C CYS A 204 -0.92 -12.24 4.06
N PHE A 205 -1.95 -11.57 4.58
CA PHE A 205 -3.25 -11.43 3.94
C PHE A 205 -3.14 -10.81 2.55
N CYS A 206 -2.32 -9.76 2.41
CA CYS A 206 -2.17 -9.08 1.13
C CYS A 206 -1.28 -9.82 0.13
N LEU A 207 -0.46 -10.79 0.56
CA LEU A 207 0.43 -11.56 -0.31
C LEU A 207 -0.04 -13.01 -0.54
N ALA A 208 -1.09 -13.46 0.15
CA ALA A 208 -1.65 -14.78 -0.05
C ALA A 208 -2.28 -14.91 -1.44
N THR A 209 -2.06 -16.05 -2.09
CA THR A 209 -2.66 -16.40 -3.40
C THR A 209 -3.98 -17.16 -3.27
N ASP A 210 -4.25 -17.69 -2.09
CA ASP A 210 -5.50 -18.33 -1.69
C ASP A 210 -5.54 -18.52 -0.16
N LEU A 211 -6.64 -19.07 0.36
CA LEU A 211 -6.83 -19.31 1.80
C LEU A 211 -5.83 -20.31 2.41
N MET A 212 -5.36 -21.30 1.64
CA MET A 212 -4.40 -22.31 2.12
C MET A 212 -2.97 -21.74 2.13
N ASP A 213 -2.60 -20.94 1.14
CA ASP A 213 -1.36 -20.16 1.18
C ASP A 213 -1.37 -19.17 2.35
N LEU A 214 -2.50 -18.49 2.60
CA LEU A 214 -2.65 -17.66 3.80
C LEU A 214 -2.35 -18.45 5.08
N LYS A 215 -2.97 -19.64 5.25
CA LYS A 215 -2.71 -20.50 6.41
C LYS A 215 -1.24 -20.87 6.53
N ALA A 216 -0.60 -21.26 5.43
CA ALA A 216 0.81 -21.62 5.41
C ALA A 216 1.72 -20.43 5.76
N ARG A 217 1.40 -19.23 5.27
CA ARG A 217 2.09 -17.97 5.61
C ARG A 217 1.97 -17.67 7.09
N LEU A 218 0.75 -17.73 7.64
CA LEU A 218 0.53 -17.50 9.07
C LEU A 218 1.36 -18.45 9.92
N GLY A 219 1.40 -19.75 9.59
CA GLY A 219 2.19 -20.75 10.31
C GLY A 219 3.70 -20.46 10.33
N ARG A 220 4.25 -19.80 9.31
CA ARG A 220 5.67 -19.45 9.22
C ARG A 220 6.08 -18.21 10.00
N MET A 221 5.13 -17.41 10.49
CA MET A 221 5.46 -16.17 11.22
C MET A 221 6.24 -16.49 12.49
N VAL A 222 7.38 -15.81 12.68
CA VAL A 222 8.22 -15.94 13.87
C VAL A 222 7.72 -14.97 14.94
N ILE A 223 7.28 -15.49 16.07
CA ILE A 223 6.62 -14.71 17.13
C ILE A 223 7.48 -14.51 18.37
N ALA A 224 8.43 -15.41 18.61
CA ALA A 224 9.34 -15.33 19.75
C ALA A 224 10.63 -16.10 19.48
N TYR A 225 11.54 -16.06 20.45
CA TYR A 225 12.72 -16.91 20.50
C TYR A 225 12.83 -17.63 21.84
N THR A 226 13.37 -18.84 21.82
CA THR A 226 13.66 -19.61 23.03
C THR A 226 14.83 -19.01 23.81
N PHE A 227 15.08 -19.49 25.03
CA PHE A 227 16.29 -19.15 25.80
C PHE A 227 17.59 -19.47 25.03
N ASP A 228 17.56 -20.53 24.21
CA ASP A 228 18.67 -20.94 23.33
C ASP A 228 18.70 -20.18 22.00
N ARG A 229 17.85 -19.15 21.84
CA ARG A 229 17.74 -18.29 20.64
C ARG A 229 17.26 -19.01 19.38
N LYS A 230 16.51 -20.09 19.51
CA LYS A 230 15.83 -20.73 18.38
C LYS A 230 14.52 -19.98 18.09
N PRO A 231 14.16 -19.75 16.82
CA PRO A 231 12.89 -19.11 16.48
C PRO A 231 11.71 -20.01 16.90
N VAL A 232 10.64 -19.37 17.38
CA VAL A 232 9.36 -20.00 17.67
C VAL A 232 8.31 -19.36 16.76
N THR A 233 7.53 -20.20 16.10
CA THR A 233 6.56 -19.82 15.07
C THR A 233 5.12 -19.92 15.57
N VAL A 234 4.19 -19.37 14.78
CA VAL A 234 2.75 -19.57 14.96
C VAL A 234 2.37 -21.05 14.89
N HIS A 235 3.04 -21.81 14.02
CA HIS A 235 2.81 -23.25 13.90
C HIS A 235 3.17 -24.03 15.18
N ASP A 236 4.25 -23.62 15.87
CA ASP A 236 4.70 -24.27 17.10
C ASP A 236 3.70 -24.13 18.25
N ILE A 237 2.85 -23.10 18.22
CA ILE A 237 1.74 -22.91 19.17
C ILE A 237 0.37 -23.30 18.58
N HIS A 238 0.35 -23.91 17.40
CA HIS A 238 -0.84 -24.41 16.70
C HIS A 238 -1.94 -23.35 16.45
N ALA A 239 -1.55 -22.10 16.21
CA ALA A 239 -2.49 -20.99 16.08
C ALA A 239 -2.97 -20.74 14.64
N GLU A 240 -2.25 -21.23 13.62
CA GLU A 240 -2.49 -20.86 12.22
C GLU A 240 -3.88 -21.28 11.72
N GLY A 241 -4.39 -22.44 12.16
CA GLY A 241 -5.73 -22.90 11.77
C GLY A 241 -6.84 -22.00 12.29
N ALA A 242 -6.74 -21.57 13.56
CA ALA A 242 -7.73 -20.70 14.17
C ALA A 242 -7.65 -19.26 13.62
N MET A 243 -6.44 -18.78 13.35
CA MET A 243 -6.24 -17.49 12.67
C MET A 243 -6.83 -17.50 11.25
N THR A 244 -6.61 -18.57 10.47
CA THR A 244 -7.24 -18.72 9.15
C THR A 244 -8.76 -18.76 9.24
N ALA A 245 -9.33 -19.42 10.25
CA ALA A 245 -10.78 -19.45 10.43
C ALA A 245 -11.38 -18.04 10.66
N LEU A 246 -10.69 -17.18 11.42
CA LEU A 246 -11.09 -15.78 11.61
C LEU A 246 -11.01 -14.95 10.31
N LEU A 247 -10.15 -15.37 9.37
CA LEU A 247 -9.89 -14.64 8.12
C LEU A 247 -10.63 -15.22 6.91
N LYS A 248 -11.43 -16.29 7.08
CA LYS A 248 -12.02 -17.05 5.97
C LYS A 248 -12.91 -16.21 5.06
N ASP A 249 -13.67 -15.28 5.64
CA ASP A 249 -14.55 -14.39 4.88
C ASP A 249 -13.84 -13.09 4.54
N ALA A 250 -12.91 -12.65 5.40
CA ALA A 250 -12.09 -11.48 5.15
C ALA A 250 -11.31 -11.59 3.84
N ILE A 251 -10.73 -12.75 3.51
CA ILE A 251 -9.88 -12.92 2.29
C ILE A 251 -10.63 -12.72 0.95
N LYS A 252 -11.97 -12.71 0.97
CA LYS A 252 -12.78 -12.45 -0.22
C LYS A 252 -12.73 -10.95 -0.58
N PRO A 253 -12.31 -10.57 -1.80
CA PRO A 253 -12.26 -9.18 -2.23
C PRO A 253 -13.61 -8.47 -2.11
N ASN A 254 -13.59 -7.20 -1.69
CA ASN A 254 -14.80 -6.40 -1.55
C ASN A 254 -15.08 -5.60 -2.82
N LEU A 255 -16.16 -5.94 -3.52
CA LEU A 255 -16.68 -5.21 -4.67
C LEU A 255 -17.45 -3.97 -4.21
N VAL A 256 -17.08 -2.84 -4.80
CA VAL A 256 -17.70 -1.52 -4.70
C VAL A 256 -17.70 -0.87 -6.08
N GLN A 257 -17.91 0.45 -6.16
CA GLN A 257 -17.99 1.15 -7.44
C GLN A 257 -17.38 2.55 -7.40
N THR A 258 -16.98 3.07 -8.57
CA THR A 258 -16.66 4.49 -8.73
C THR A 258 -17.93 5.36 -8.77
N LEU A 259 -17.75 6.68 -8.76
CA LEU A 259 -18.85 7.63 -8.99
C LEU A 259 -19.53 7.44 -10.35
N GLU A 260 -18.80 6.91 -11.35
CA GLU A 260 -19.34 6.56 -12.67
C GLU A 260 -19.87 5.11 -12.74
N ASN A 261 -20.02 4.47 -11.56
CA ASN A 261 -20.55 3.12 -11.38
C ASN A 261 -19.71 2.03 -12.08
N ASN A 262 -18.39 2.21 -12.16
CA ASN A 262 -17.45 1.22 -12.66
C ASN A 262 -16.95 0.30 -11.52
N PRO A 263 -16.70 -1.00 -11.79
CA PRO A 263 -16.42 -1.99 -10.76
C PRO A 263 -15.01 -1.86 -10.14
N ALA A 264 -14.97 -1.65 -8.82
CA ALA A 264 -13.72 -1.51 -8.07
C ALA A 264 -13.63 -2.52 -6.92
N PHE A 265 -12.45 -3.10 -6.71
CA PHE A 265 -12.10 -3.84 -5.50
C PHE A 265 -11.34 -2.96 -4.51
N VAL A 266 -11.74 -3.02 -3.25
CA VAL A 266 -11.01 -2.42 -2.12
C VAL A 266 -10.68 -3.55 -1.15
N HIS A 267 -9.40 -3.92 -1.04
CA HIS A 267 -9.05 -5.13 -0.26
C HIS A 267 -7.61 -5.13 0.25
N GLY A 268 -7.47 -5.27 1.57
CA GLY A 268 -6.19 -5.20 2.27
C GLY A 268 -5.60 -3.79 2.27
N GLY A 269 -4.63 -3.53 3.15
CA GLY A 269 -4.03 -2.22 3.28
C GLY A 269 -2.80 -2.19 4.17
N PRO A 270 -1.69 -2.85 3.78
CA PRO A 270 -0.47 -2.85 4.55
C PRO A 270 0.22 -1.49 4.46
N PHE A 271 1.06 -1.20 5.46
CA PHE A 271 2.02 -0.10 5.38
C PHE A 271 2.95 -0.24 4.16
N ALA A 272 3.39 0.89 3.62
CA ALA A 272 4.30 0.95 2.47
C ALA A 272 5.78 1.16 2.88
N ASN A 273 6.07 1.23 4.19
CA ASN A 273 7.43 1.28 4.73
C ASN A 273 7.89 -0.11 5.21
N ILE A 274 7.30 -0.62 6.30
CA ILE A 274 7.63 -1.93 6.89
C ILE A 274 6.94 -3.11 6.21
N ALA A 275 6.13 -2.84 5.19
CA ALA A 275 5.56 -3.82 4.29
C ALA A 275 5.50 -3.22 2.87
N HIS A 276 4.89 -3.97 1.94
CA HIS A 276 4.95 -3.71 0.50
C HIS A 276 3.91 -2.68 0.00
N GLY A 277 2.99 -2.21 0.85
CA GLY A 277 2.14 -1.06 0.51
C GLY A 277 1.13 -1.23 -0.62
N CYS A 278 0.73 -2.46 -0.96
CA CYS A 278 -0.20 -2.76 -2.05
C CYS A 278 -1.51 -3.35 -1.53
N ASN A 279 -2.58 -3.29 -2.32
CA ASN A 279 -3.79 -4.09 -2.06
C ASN A 279 -3.47 -5.60 -2.21
N SER A 280 -4.39 -6.46 -1.80
CA SER A 280 -4.15 -7.91 -1.84
C SER A 280 -3.85 -8.47 -3.24
N VAL A 281 -3.05 -9.54 -3.28
CA VAL A 281 -2.88 -10.41 -4.45
C VAL A 281 -4.23 -11.00 -4.90
N GLU A 282 -5.05 -11.47 -3.96
CA GLU A 282 -6.36 -12.07 -4.24
C GLU A 282 -7.26 -11.14 -5.09
N ALA A 283 -7.39 -9.86 -4.69
CA ALA A 283 -8.18 -8.89 -5.45
C ALA A 283 -7.61 -8.60 -6.83
N THR A 284 -6.29 -8.40 -6.94
CA THR A 284 -5.65 -8.11 -8.23
C THR A 284 -5.75 -9.29 -9.20
N THR A 285 -5.49 -10.51 -8.72
CA THR A 285 -5.57 -11.72 -9.57
C THR A 285 -7.02 -12.05 -9.95
N THR A 286 -7.98 -11.81 -9.06
CA THR A 286 -9.41 -11.93 -9.39
C THR A 286 -9.83 -10.90 -10.45
N ALA A 287 -9.42 -9.63 -10.32
CA ALA A 287 -9.70 -8.62 -11.33
C ALA A 287 -9.09 -8.97 -12.70
N LEU A 288 -7.86 -9.53 -12.73
CA LEU A 288 -7.18 -9.94 -13.97
C LEU A 288 -7.88 -11.13 -14.68
N LYS A 289 -8.77 -11.83 -13.98
CA LYS A 289 -9.60 -12.90 -14.54
C LYS A 289 -10.95 -12.37 -15.07
N LEU A 290 -11.39 -11.20 -14.60
CA LEU A 290 -12.71 -10.62 -14.87
C LEU A 290 -12.68 -9.49 -15.91
N ALA A 291 -11.56 -8.74 -15.98
CA ALA A 291 -11.43 -7.55 -16.82
C ALA A 291 -10.27 -7.65 -17.82
N ASP A 292 -10.38 -6.89 -18.91
CA ASP A 292 -9.32 -6.78 -19.93
C ASP A 292 -8.20 -5.84 -19.48
N TYR A 293 -8.51 -4.87 -18.60
CA TYR A 293 -7.57 -3.92 -18.03
C TYR A 293 -7.77 -3.84 -16.51
N VAL A 294 -6.69 -3.92 -15.75
CA VAL A 294 -6.75 -3.81 -14.28
C VAL A 294 -5.83 -2.70 -13.82
N VAL A 295 -6.43 -1.65 -13.29
CA VAL A 295 -5.69 -0.54 -12.67
C VAL A 295 -5.49 -0.85 -11.20
N THR A 296 -4.26 -0.74 -10.72
CA THR A 296 -3.93 -0.89 -9.30
C THR A 296 -2.89 0.14 -8.90
N GLU A 297 -2.69 0.36 -7.60
CA GLU A 297 -1.65 1.27 -7.12
C GLU A 297 -0.79 0.68 -5.99
N ALA A 298 0.33 1.35 -5.71
CA ALA A 298 1.17 1.09 -4.55
C ALA A 298 1.39 2.37 -3.72
N GLY A 299 1.52 2.25 -2.41
CA GLY A 299 1.69 3.37 -1.47
C GLY A 299 3.01 4.14 -1.65
N PHE A 300 3.05 5.41 -1.23
CA PHE A 300 4.20 6.32 -1.42
C PHE A 300 4.58 6.56 -2.91
N GLY A 301 5.84 6.93 -3.18
CA GLY A 301 6.39 7.11 -4.53
C GLY A 301 6.93 5.81 -5.11
N ALA A 302 7.41 5.87 -6.36
CA ALA A 302 7.89 4.68 -7.08
C ALA A 302 9.18 4.06 -6.49
N ASP A 303 9.95 4.83 -5.72
CA ASP A 303 11.11 4.36 -4.95
C ASP A 303 10.76 3.38 -3.82
N LEU A 304 9.52 3.42 -3.31
CA LEU A 304 9.07 2.50 -2.27
C LEU A 304 7.92 1.63 -2.76
N GLY A 305 6.83 2.25 -3.22
CA GLY A 305 5.62 1.55 -3.61
C GLY A 305 5.83 0.68 -4.84
N ALA A 306 6.28 1.29 -5.93
CA ALA A 306 6.47 0.55 -7.19
C ALA A 306 7.58 -0.49 -7.07
N GLU A 307 8.72 -0.16 -6.47
CA GLU A 307 9.79 -1.14 -6.18
C GLU A 307 9.24 -2.36 -5.46
N LYS A 308 8.51 -2.19 -4.35
CA LYS A 308 7.94 -3.33 -3.59
C LYS A 308 6.80 -4.03 -4.31
N PHE A 309 6.01 -3.32 -5.11
CA PHE A 309 5.01 -3.94 -5.97
C PHE A 309 5.68 -4.89 -6.96
N LEU A 310 6.79 -4.47 -7.57
CA LEU A 310 7.50 -5.22 -8.60
C LEU A 310 8.34 -6.33 -7.97
N ASP A 311 9.25 -6.02 -7.05
CA ASP A 311 10.20 -6.95 -6.47
C ASP A 311 9.60 -7.94 -5.45
N ILE A 312 8.44 -7.62 -4.85
CA ILE A 312 7.78 -8.47 -3.84
C ILE A 312 6.43 -9.00 -4.35
N LYS A 313 5.44 -8.12 -4.58
CA LYS A 313 4.07 -8.56 -4.93
C LYS A 313 4.04 -9.30 -6.27
N SER A 314 4.63 -8.72 -7.30
CA SER A 314 4.64 -9.30 -8.65
C SER A 314 5.44 -10.59 -8.70
N ARG A 315 6.58 -10.63 -7.98
CA ARG A 315 7.37 -11.84 -7.82
C ARG A 315 6.59 -12.99 -7.18
N TYR A 316 5.88 -12.73 -6.08
CA TYR A 316 5.14 -13.79 -5.39
C TYR A 316 3.90 -14.26 -6.12
N ALA A 317 3.19 -13.36 -6.79
CA ALA A 317 1.94 -13.67 -7.47
C ALA A 317 2.12 -13.95 -8.97
N GLY A 318 3.35 -13.96 -9.48
CA GLY A 318 3.63 -14.13 -10.91
C GLY A 318 2.98 -13.05 -11.78
N LEU A 319 2.85 -11.82 -11.26
CA LEU A 319 2.21 -10.72 -11.98
C LEU A 319 3.20 -10.10 -12.97
N HIS A 320 2.67 -9.69 -14.11
CA HIS A 320 3.44 -9.02 -15.15
C HIS A 320 2.76 -7.72 -15.57
N PRO A 321 3.21 -6.55 -15.07
CA PRO A 321 2.68 -5.26 -15.47
C PRO A 321 2.89 -4.98 -16.97
N TYR A 322 1.90 -4.38 -17.61
CA TYR A 322 1.94 -3.97 -19.00
C TYR A 322 2.31 -2.49 -19.18
N ALA A 323 1.90 -1.66 -18.21
CA ALA A 323 2.22 -0.24 -18.21
C ALA A 323 2.30 0.29 -16.78
N VAL A 324 3.07 1.35 -16.59
CA VAL A 324 3.16 2.12 -15.35
C VAL A 324 2.72 3.55 -15.61
N VAL A 325 1.86 4.08 -14.75
CA VAL A 325 1.48 5.49 -14.72
C VAL A 325 2.22 6.16 -13.56
N LEU A 326 3.05 7.14 -13.86
CA LEU A 326 3.81 7.91 -12.86
C LEU A 326 3.16 9.28 -12.66
N VAL A 327 2.49 9.45 -11.52
CA VAL A 327 1.75 10.67 -11.19
C VAL A 327 2.67 11.75 -10.63
N ALA A 328 2.51 12.97 -11.13
CA ALA A 328 3.17 14.17 -10.60
C ALA A 328 2.25 15.40 -10.70
N THR A 329 2.64 16.48 -10.03
CA THR A 329 2.00 17.80 -10.15
C THR A 329 3.07 18.88 -10.26
N VAL A 330 2.78 19.98 -10.97
CA VAL A 330 3.71 21.11 -11.10
C VAL A 330 4.09 21.66 -9.72
N ARG A 331 3.12 21.75 -8.80
CA ARG A 331 3.34 22.22 -7.42
C ARG A 331 4.30 21.31 -6.64
N ALA A 332 4.16 19.98 -6.76
CA ALA A 332 5.09 19.04 -6.11
C ALA A 332 6.51 19.11 -6.71
N LEU A 333 6.63 19.37 -8.03
CA LEU A 333 7.93 19.62 -8.67
C LEU A 333 8.54 20.93 -8.17
N LYS A 334 7.78 22.03 -8.09
CA LYS A 334 8.27 23.29 -7.49
C LYS A 334 8.76 23.10 -6.04
N TYR A 335 8.04 22.30 -5.25
CA TYR A 335 8.45 21.97 -3.89
C TYR A 335 9.79 21.21 -3.87
N ASN A 336 9.96 20.23 -4.76
CA ASN A 336 11.24 19.54 -4.93
C ASN A 336 12.37 20.47 -5.41
N GLY A 337 12.02 21.53 -6.15
CA GLY A 337 12.94 22.61 -6.54
C GLY A 337 13.22 23.64 -5.44
N GLY A 338 12.67 23.46 -4.23
CA GLY A 338 12.96 24.30 -3.05
C GLY A 338 11.91 25.35 -2.72
N VAL A 339 10.77 25.40 -3.44
CA VAL A 339 9.70 26.37 -3.13
C VAL A 339 8.95 25.95 -1.87
N PRO A 340 8.78 26.84 -0.87
CA PRO A 340 7.98 26.55 0.33
C PRO A 340 6.52 26.21 0.02
N LYS A 341 5.88 25.38 0.87
CA LYS A 341 4.51 24.88 0.60
C LYS A 341 3.46 25.99 0.39
N ASN A 342 3.66 27.14 1.02
CA ASN A 342 2.76 28.30 1.01
C ASN A 342 2.94 29.19 -0.22
N GLU A 343 3.91 28.90 -1.08
CA GLU A 343 4.29 29.73 -2.24
C GLU A 343 4.19 28.98 -3.58
N LEU A 344 3.53 27.82 -3.58
CA LEU A 344 3.45 26.93 -4.76
C LEU A 344 2.49 27.39 -5.87
N THR A 345 1.72 28.47 -5.67
CA THR A 345 0.69 28.91 -6.62
C THR A 345 1.21 29.86 -7.69
N ALA A 346 2.32 30.56 -7.45
CA ALA A 346 2.92 31.44 -8.44
C ALA A 346 3.68 30.61 -9.50
N GLU A 347 3.68 31.07 -10.75
CA GLU A 347 4.51 30.48 -11.81
C GLU A 347 5.98 30.54 -11.41
N ASN A 348 6.71 29.43 -11.56
CA ASN A 348 8.15 29.40 -11.33
C ASN A 348 8.83 28.28 -12.15
N LEU A 349 9.19 28.59 -13.40
CA LEU A 349 9.84 27.65 -14.32
C LEU A 349 11.20 27.16 -13.80
N ASP A 350 11.97 28.02 -13.13
CA ASP A 350 13.28 27.65 -12.57
C ASP A 350 13.13 26.60 -11.46
N ALA A 351 12.13 26.76 -10.59
CA ALA A 351 11.83 25.78 -9.56
C ALA A 351 11.29 24.46 -10.13
N VAL A 352 10.42 24.52 -11.14
CA VAL A 352 9.97 23.30 -11.84
C VAL A 352 11.17 22.57 -12.44
N LYS A 353 12.07 23.29 -13.13
CA LYS A 353 13.30 22.75 -13.69
C LYS A 353 14.23 22.14 -12.63
N ALA A 354 14.35 22.77 -11.47
CA ALA A 354 15.17 22.28 -10.36
C ALA A 354 14.57 21.04 -9.68
N GLY A 355 13.24 20.88 -9.67
CA GLY A 355 12.55 19.73 -9.07
C GLY A 355 12.28 18.56 -10.01
N LEU A 356 12.27 18.81 -11.33
CA LEU A 356 12.13 17.81 -12.40
C LEU A 356 13.04 16.58 -12.25
N PRO A 357 14.30 16.68 -11.79
CA PRO A 357 15.16 15.51 -11.56
C PRO A 357 14.50 14.43 -10.68
N ASN A 358 13.62 14.79 -9.73
CA ASN A 358 12.88 13.80 -8.94
C ASN A 358 12.01 12.90 -9.83
N LEU A 359 11.19 13.52 -10.69
CA LEU A 359 10.33 12.82 -11.65
C LEU A 359 11.16 11.98 -12.63
N LEU A 360 12.19 12.59 -13.22
CA LEU A 360 13.02 11.93 -14.23
C LEU A 360 13.76 10.70 -13.66
N ARG A 361 14.22 10.75 -12.40
CA ARG A 361 14.80 9.58 -11.73
C ARG A 361 13.78 8.45 -11.56
N HIS A 362 12.55 8.76 -11.15
CA HIS A 362 11.48 7.75 -11.07
C HIS A 362 11.16 7.16 -12.44
N VAL A 363 11.10 7.98 -13.50
CA VAL A 363 10.94 7.51 -14.88
C VAL A 363 12.05 6.53 -15.26
N SER A 364 13.32 6.90 -15.03
CA SER A 364 14.46 6.03 -15.29
C SER A 364 14.44 4.75 -14.47
N ASN A 365 14.03 4.78 -13.21
CA ASN A 365 13.91 3.56 -12.42
C ASN A 365 12.94 2.55 -13.06
N ILE A 366 11.76 3.01 -13.48
CA ILE A 366 10.76 2.15 -14.13
C ILE A 366 11.25 1.64 -15.49
N LYS A 367 11.81 2.52 -16.32
CA LYS A 367 12.21 2.19 -17.69
C LYS A 367 13.51 1.39 -17.74
N ASP A 368 14.51 1.77 -16.95
CA ASP A 368 15.87 1.29 -17.11
C ASP A 368 16.19 0.12 -16.14
N VAL A 369 15.60 0.10 -14.95
CA VAL A 369 15.78 -1.00 -13.98
C VAL A 369 14.74 -2.08 -14.19
N PHE A 370 13.45 -1.70 -14.18
CA PHE A 370 12.35 -2.67 -14.29
C PHE A 370 11.95 -2.99 -15.73
N LYS A 371 12.47 -2.24 -16.73
CA LYS A 371 12.20 -2.45 -18.16
C LYS A 371 10.72 -2.39 -18.53
N LEU A 372 9.96 -1.56 -17.82
CA LEU A 372 8.53 -1.38 -18.02
C LEU A 372 8.20 -0.12 -18.84
N PRO A 373 7.16 -0.17 -19.69
CA PRO A 373 6.64 1.01 -20.36
C PRO A 373 6.01 1.97 -19.33
N VAL A 374 6.24 3.28 -19.50
CA VAL A 374 5.80 4.30 -18.55
C VAL A 374 5.20 5.50 -19.26
N VAL A 375 4.14 6.06 -18.69
CA VAL A 375 3.56 7.36 -19.02
C VAL A 375 3.56 8.23 -17.76
N VAL A 376 3.85 9.52 -17.92
CA VAL A 376 3.70 10.50 -16.83
C VAL A 376 2.30 11.09 -16.87
N ALA A 377 1.58 11.02 -15.75
CA ALA A 377 0.30 11.70 -15.58
C ALA A 377 0.51 12.97 -14.75
N ILE A 378 0.24 14.14 -15.34
CA ILE A 378 0.27 15.42 -14.61
C ILE A 378 -1.15 15.75 -14.18
N ASN A 379 -1.42 15.65 -12.88
CA ASN A 379 -2.71 16.07 -12.35
C ASN A 379 -2.80 17.61 -12.38
N ALA A 380 -3.76 18.11 -13.13
CA ALA A 380 -3.93 19.54 -13.39
C ALA A 380 -4.40 20.28 -12.12
N PHE A 381 -3.78 21.42 -11.83
CA PHE A 381 -4.29 22.39 -10.86
C PHE A 381 -4.64 23.72 -11.53
N PRO A 382 -5.64 24.47 -11.02
CA PRO A 382 -6.09 25.74 -11.62
C PRO A 382 -5.00 26.81 -11.74
N THR A 383 -3.93 26.71 -10.94
CA THR A 383 -2.82 27.67 -10.91
C THR A 383 -1.64 27.27 -11.80
N ASP A 384 -1.65 26.07 -12.36
CA ASP A 384 -0.55 25.61 -13.21
C ASP A 384 -0.60 26.34 -14.56
N THR A 385 0.53 26.86 -15.01
CA THR A 385 0.58 27.60 -16.28
C THR A 385 0.92 26.67 -17.45
N ALA A 386 0.51 27.07 -18.66
CA ALA A 386 0.86 26.33 -19.88
C ALA A 386 2.38 26.22 -20.07
N ALA A 387 3.15 27.22 -19.62
CA ALA A 387 4.60 27.20 -19.69
C ALA A 387 5.21 26.15 -18.74
N GLU A 388 4.71 26.05 -17.50
CA GLU A 388 5.14 25.04 -16.54
C GLU A 388 4.82 23.62 -17.02
N LEU A 389 3.60 23.41 -17.55
CA LEU A 389 3.19 22.11 -18.10
C LEU A 389 4.05 21.69 -19.29
N ARG A 390 4.29 22.61 -20.22
CA ARG A 390 5.12 22.36 -21.41
C ARG A 390 6.56 22.01 -21.03
N LEU A 391 7.12 22.68 -20.03
CA LEU A 391 8.46 22.37 -19.54
C LEU A 391 8.55 20.92 -19.04
N VAL A 392 7.55 20.45 -18.29
CA VAL A 392 7.52 19.06 -17.81
C VAL A 392 7.40 18.07 -18.98
N GLU A 393 6.54 18.37 -19.94
CA GLU A 393 6.36 17.57 -21.16
C GLU A 393 7.66 17.47 -21.98
N ASP A 394 8.31 18.61 -22.25
CA ASP A 394 9.55 18.68 -23.01
C ASP A 394 10.68 17.86 -22.36
N GLU A 395 10.82 17.91 -21.03
CA GLU A 395 11.85 17.12 -20.31
C GLU A 395 11.55 15.62 -20.28
N CYS A 396 10.28 15.21 -20.15
CA CYS A 396 9.90 13.79 -20.22
C CYS A 396 10.09 13.23 -21.64
N ASN A 397 9.77 14.02 -22.67
CA ASN A 397 9.94 13.63 -24.07
C ASN A 397 11.41 13.36 -24.44
N LYS A 398 12.38 14.03 -23.79
CA LYS A 398 13.81 13.73 -23.97
C LYS A 398 14.19 12.31 -23.51
N LEU A 399 13.43 11.72 -22.59
CA LEU A 399 13.57 10.33 -22.17
C LEU A 399 12.69 9.37 -23.01
N GLY A 400 11.99 9.87 -24.02
CA GLY A 400 11.05 9.11 -24.84
C GLY A 400 9.80 8.67 -24.08
N VAL A 401 9.37 9.47 -23.09
CA VAL A 401 8.20 9.19 -22.25
C VAL A 401 7.16 10.27 -22.46
N ASN A 402 5.96 9.85 -22.87
CA ASN A 402 4.84 10.74 -23.07
C ASN A 402 4.30 11.27 -21.74
N VAL A 403 3.72 12.47 -21.80
CA VAL A 403 3.02 13.10 -20.68
C VAL A 403 1.56 13.28 -21.05
N ALA A 404 0.66 12.84 -20.17
CA ALA A 404 -0.76 13.08 -20.29
C ALA A 404 -1.22 14.01 -19.16
N LEU A 405 -1.87 15.12 -19.52
CA LEU A 405 -2.56 15.96 -18.55
C LEU A 405 -3.81 15.22 -18.07
N SER A 406 -4.00 15.17 -16.75
CA SER A 406 -5.11 14.51 -16.09
C SER A 406 -5.98 15.56 -15.37
N GLU A 407 -7.23 15.66 -15.79
CA GLU A 407 -8.24 16.55 -15.21
C GLU A 407 -9.34 15.76 -14.47
N VAL A 408 -9.08 14.50 -14.12
CA VAL A 408 -10.09 13.56 -13.58
C VAL A 408 -10.70 14.02 -12.26
N TRP A 409 -9.97 14.80 -11.46
CA TRP A 409 -10.52 15.39 -10.23
C TRP A 409 -11.70 16.34 -10.54
N ALA A 410 -11.62 17.10 -11.63
CA ALA A 410 -12.66 18.07 -12.00
C ALA A 410 -13.71 17.51 -12.98
N LYS A 411 -13.32 16.53 -13.81
CA LYS A 411 -14.10 16.07 -14.98
C LYS A 411 -14.44 14.58 -14.97
N GLY A 412 -14.08 13.82 -13.94
CA GLY A 412 -14.26 12.36 -13.91
C GLY A 412 -13.48 11.68 -15.03
N GLY A 413 -14.00 10.57 -15.56
CA GLY A 413 -13.38 9.81 -16.65
C GLY A 413 -13.17 10.61 -17.93
N GLU A 414 -13.94 11.68 -18.18
CA GLU A 414 -13.70 12.59 -19.31
C GLU A 414 -12.31 13.24 -19.24
N GLY A 415 -11.89 13.63 -18.02
CA GLY A 415 -10.59 14.26 -17.79
C GLY A 415 -9.41 13.30 -17.88
N GLY A 416 -9.64 12.01 -18.10
CA GLY A 416 -8.62 10.97 -18.14
C GLY A 416 -8.45 10.32 -19.51
N LEU A 417 -9.22 10.72 -20.54
CA LEU A 417 -9.22 10.05 -21.85
C LEU A 417 -7.83 10.02 -22.51
N ALA A 418 -7.10 11.14 -22.49
CA ALA A 418 -5.74 11.20 -23.07
C ALA A 418 -4.77 10.25 -22.35
N LEU A 419 -4.87 10.13 -21.03
CA LEU A 419 -4.08 9.18 -20.25
C LEU A 419 -4.47 7.73 -20.58
N ALA A 420 -5.77 7.45 -20.67
CA ALA A 420 -6.28 6.11 -20.99
C ALA A 420 -5.88 5.66 -22.40
N GLU A 421 -5.91 6.54 -23.40
CA GLU A 421 -5.41 6.29 -24.76
C GLU A 421 -3.93 5.90 -24.75
N GLU A 422 -3.10 6.66 -24.05
CA GLU A 422 -1.67 6.39 -23.94
C GLU A 422 -1.40 5.07 -23.20
N VAL A 423 -2.13 4.79 -22.11
CA VAL A 423 -2.02 3.52 -21.38
C VAL A 423 -2.41 2.34 -22.26
N VAL A 424 -3.49 2.43 -23.04
CA VAL A 424 -3.90 1.39 -23.99
C VAL A 424 -2.79 1.14 -25.01
N ARG A 425 -2.21 2.22 -25.57
CA ARG A 425 -1.09 2.14 -26.52
C ARG A 425 0.13 1.45 -25.91
N LEU A 426 0.52 1.81 -24.69
CA LEU A 426 1.65 1.16 -23.99
C LEU A 426 1.38 -0.31 -23.70
N CYS A 427 0.14 -0.65 -23.33
CA CYS A 427 -0.28 -2.02 -23.07
C CYS A 427 -0.32 -2.93 -24.33
N GLU A 428 -0.13 -2.38 -25.52
CA GLU A 428 0.02 -3.13 -26.78
C GLU A 428 1.49 -3.34 -27.16
N GLN A 429 2.42 -2.67 -26.48
CA GLN A 429 3.84 -2.85 -26.70
C GLN A 429 4.37 -4.05 -25.92
N PRO A 430 5.30 -4.83 -26.49
CA PRO A 430 6.02 -5.82 -25.71
C PRO A 430 6.90 -5.11 -24.67
N ASN A 431 7.09 -5.74 -23.52
CA ASN A 431 8.08 -5.33 -22.54
C ASN A 431 8.81 -6.55 -21.96
N ASP A 432 9.98 -6.30 -21.37
CA ASP A 432 10.88 -7.32 -20.83
C ASP A 432 11.03 -7.10 -19.32
N PHE A 433 9.92 -7.12 -18.59
CA PHE A 433 9.88 -6.83 -17.15
C PHE A 433 10.97 -7.59 -16.38
N GLN A 434 11.80 -6.84 -15.62
CA GLN A 434 12.89 -7.36 -14.81
C GLN A 434 12.76 -6.91 -13.36
N PHE A 435 13.37 -7.67 -12.45
CA PHE A 435 13.49 -7.31 -11.04
C PHE A 435 14.78 -6.52 -10.77
N ALA A 436 14.82 -5.73 -9.69
CA ALA A 436 16.02 -4.95 -9.36
C ALA A 436 17.20 -5.83 -8.90
N TYR A 437 16.92 -7.03 -8.39
CA TYR A 437 17.89 -7.99 -7.86
C TYR A 437 17.41 -9.46 -7.99
N ASP A 438 18.35 -10.40 -7.87
CA ASP A 438 18.06 -11.84 -7.80
C ASP A 438 17.83 -12.29 -6.35
N LEU A 439 17.02 -13.32 -6.12
CA LEU A 439 16.80 -13.86 -4.77
C LEU A 439 17.99 -14.65 -4.24
N ASP A 440 18.80 -15.22 -5.13
CA ASP A 440 20.01 -15.97 -4.78
C ASP A 440 21.18 -15.05 -4.38
N ASP A 441 21.05 -13.73 -4.58
CA ASP A 441 21.98 -12.74 -4.04
C ASP A 441 21.94 -12.71 -2.50
N THR A 442 23.08 -12.34 -1.89
CA THR A 442 23.16 -12.10 -0.44
C THR A 442 22.24 -10.96 0.00
N ILE A 443 21.88 -10.92 1.29
CA ILE A 443 21.06 -9.82 1.84
C ILE A 443 21.74 -8.47 1.56
N ALA A 444 23.07 -8.41 1.71
CA ALA A 444 23.85 -7.21 1.46
C ALA A 444 23.81 -6.75 0.00
N ASN A 445 23.91 -7.70 -0.95
CA ASN A 445 23.87 -7.39 -2.38
C ASN A 445 22.50 -6.91 -2.82
N LYS A 446 21.41 -7.52 -2.33
CA LYS A 446 20.05 -7.07 -2.61
C LYS A 446 19.80 -5.66 -2.09
N LEU A 447 20.22 -5.37 -0.85
CA LEU A 447 20.15 -4.02 -0.29
C LEU A 447 20.95 -3.01 -1.11
N ASN A 448 22.16 -3.39 -1.53
CA ASN A 448 23.00 -2.53 -2.35
C ASN A 448 22.40 -2.30 -3.75
N ALA A 449 21.77 -3.30 -4.34
CA ALA A 449 21.07 -3.17 -5.61
C ALA A 449 19.90 -2.18 -5.51
N ILE A 450 19.08 -2.27 -4.47
CA ILE A 450 18.00 -1.29 -4.25
C ILE A 450 18.60 0.12 -4.05
N ALA A 451 19.59 0.25 -3.18
CA ALA A 451 20.19 1.56 -2.88
C ALA A 451 20.84 2.21 -4.12
N THR A 452 21.59 1.45 -4.91
CA THR A 452 22.33 1.98 -6.06
C THR A 452 21.47 2.14 -7.30
N LYS A 453 20.56 1.19 -7.60
CA LYS A 453 19.74 1.22 -8.82
C LYS A 453 18.46 2.04 -8.66
N ILE A 454 17.82 2.00 -7.49
CA ILE A 454 16.53 2.68 -7.26
C ILE A 454 16.74 4.04 -6.60
N TYR A 455 17.58 4.11 -5.57
CA TYR A 455 17.81 5.38 -4.85
C TYR A 455 18.92 6.23 -5.47
N HIS A 456 19.81 5.60 -6.25
CA HIS A 456 21.03 6.21 -6.79
C HIS A 456 21.98 6.69 -5.67
N ALA A 457 22.03 5.90 -4.60
CA ALA A 457 23.01 6.04 -3.52
C ALA A 457 24.35 5.41 -3.93
N ASP A 458 25.45 5.86 -3.33
CA ASP A 458 26.79 5.27 -3.50
C ASP A 458 26.92 3.89 -2.84
N GLY A 459 25.93 3.49 -2.03
CA GLY A 459 25.84 2.18 -1.40
C GLY A 459 25.15 2.21 -0.05
N VAL A 460 25.38 1.15 0.73
CA VAL A 460 24.73 0.91 2.03
C VAL A 460 25.76 0.77 3.14
N ASP A 461 25.51 1.46 4.25
CA ASP A 461 26.24 1.32 5.52
C ASP A 461 25.39 0.56 6.53
N TYR A 462 26.05 -0.21 7.40
CA TYR A 462 25.40 -1.02 8.42
C TYR A 462 25.87 -0.61 9.80
N THR A 463 24.93 -0.41 10.71
CA THR A 463 25.27 -0.37 12.14
C THR A 463 25.76 -1.73 12.61
N THR A 464 26.51 -1.78 13.72
CA THR A 464 26.98 -3.04 14.34
C THR A 464 25.83 -4.00 14.61
N LYS A 465 24.67 -3.47 15.04
CA LYS A 465 23.46 -4.27 15.28
C LYS A 465 22.91 -4.85 13.98
N ALA A 466 22.78 -4.05 12.93
CA ALA A 466 22.30 -4.52 11.62
C ALA A 466 23.24 -5.56 11.01
N ALA A 467 24.55 -5.36 11.05
CA ALA A 467 25.53 -6.33 10.54
C ALA A 467 25.43 -7.69 11.23
N LYS A 468 25.20 -7.70 12.55
CA LYS A 468 24.95 -8.94 13.30
C LYS A 468 23.63 -9.61 12.89
N GLN A 469 22.55 -8.82 12.79
CA GLN A 469 21.24 -9.32 12.38
C GLN A 469 21.26 -9.88 10.95
N LEU A 470 22.02 -9.27 10.04
CA LEU A 470 22.23 -9.77 8.68
C LEU A 470 22.77 -11.20 8.71
N LYS A 471 23.87 -11.43 9.43
CA LYS A 471 24.49 -12.74 9.57
C LYS A 471 23.54 -13.76 10.21
N GLU A 472 22.83 -13.35 11.27
CA GLU A 472 21.84 -14.20 11.94
C GLU A 472 20.71 -14.62 11.00
N LEU A 473 20.21 -13.72 10.15
CA LEU A 473 19.15 -14.01 9.19
C LEU A 473 19.62 -14.97 8.09
N GLU A 474 20.86 -14.83 7.61
CA GLU A 474 21.45 -15.77 6.65
C GLU A 474 21.64 -17.16 7.25
N GLU A 475 22.18 -17.25 8.48
CA GLU A 475 22.34 -18.50 9.23
C GLU A 475 21.01 -19.21 9.52
N GLN A 476 19.93 -18.43 9.70
CA GLN A 476 18.57 -18.94 9.87
C GLN A 476 17.88 -19.36 8.55
N GLY A 477 18.55 -19.19 7.41
CA GLY A 477 18.03 -19.59 6.10
C GLY A 477 17.10 -18.56 5.45
N PHE A 478 16.98 -17.35 6.00
CA PHE A 478 16.17 -16.27 5.43
C PHE A 478 16.88 -15.49 4.32
N GLY A 479 18.14 -15.84 4.02
CA GLY A 479 18.98 -15.14 3.06
C GLY A 479 18.37 -14.99 1.67
N LYS A 480 17.47 -15.88 1.24
CA LYS A 480 16.82 -15.84 -0.08
C LYS A 480 15.54 -15.00 -0.16
N LEU A 481 15.10 -14.41 0.96
CA LEU A 481 13.88 -13.60 0.94
C LEU A 481 14.11 -12.24 0.24
N PRO A 482 13.09 -11.67 -0.42
CA PRO A 482 13.08 -10.27 -0.86
C PRO A 482 13.36 -9.28 0.28
N ILE A 483 13.75 -8.07 -0.09
CA ILE A 483 14.04 -6.98 0.85
C ILE A 483 12.91 -5.95 0.80
N CYS A 484 12.42 -5.53 1.96
CA CYS A 484 11.50 -4.42 2.13
C CYS A 484 12.22 -3.29 2.88
N VAL A 485 12.70 -2.28 2.15
CA VAL A 485 13.37 -1.13 2.78
C VAL A 485 12.33 -0.20 3.43
N ALA A 486 12.51 0.06 4.71
CA ALA A 486 11.70 0.98 5.49
C ALA A 486 12.51 2.27 5.75
N LYS A 487 12.37 3.22 4.83
CA LYS A 487 12.94 4.57 4.87
C LYS A 487 11.85 5.64 4.78
N THR A 488 12.25 6.91 4.90
CA THR A 488 11.35 8.04 4.61
C THR A 488 10.82 7.98 3.17
N GLN A 489 9.55 8.30 3.01
CA GLN A 489 8.90 8.42 1.71
C GLN A 489 9.21 9.75 1.00
N TYR A 490 9.67 10.76 1.74
CA TYR A 490 9.82 12.13 1.25
C TYR A 490 11.07 12.38 0.41
N SER A 491 11.98 11.42 0.36
CA SER A 491 13.29 11.54 -0.29
C SER A 491 13.76 10.18 -0.80
N PHE A 492 14.58 10.17 -1.86
CA PHE A 492 15.33 8.97 -2.26
C PHE A 492 16.35 8.53 -1.20
N THR A 493 16.83 9.46 -0.36
CA THR A 493 17.75 9.19 0.75
C THR A 493 16.98 8.69 1.99
N ASP A 494 17.71 8.39 3.07
CA ASP A 494 17.15 8.17 4.39
C ASP A 494 16.95 9.46 5.22
N ASP A 495 17.19 10.64 4.61
CA ASP A 495 16.97 11.98 5.17
C ASP A 495 15.81 12.68 4.45
N GLN A 496 14.73 12.92 5.18
CA GLN A 496 13.49 13.49 4.65
C GLN A 496 13.64 14.93 4.10
N HIS A 497 14.71 15.64 4.44
CA HIS A 497 14.92 17.03 4.04
C HIS A 497 15.66 17.17 2.70
N LYS A 498 16.21 16.08 2.15
CA LYS A 498 16.93 16.07 0.86
C LYS A 498 15.97 15.81 -0.31
N LEU A 499 15.37 16.88 -0.83
CA LEU A 499 14.40 16.81 -1.94
C LEU A 499 15.08 16.67 -3.31
N GLY A 500 14.29 16.54 -4.38
CA GLY A 500 14.79 16.46 -5.75
C GLY A 500 15.35 15.07 -6.08
N ALA A 501 16.53 15.04 -6.70
CA ALA A 501 17.27 13.80 -7.00
C ALA A 501 18.69 13.88 -6.42
N PRO A 502 18.87 13.70 -5.10
CA PRO A 502 20.17 13.82 -4.44
C PRO A 502 21.22 12.85 -5.00
N GLU A 503 22.49 13.21 -4.91
CA GLU A 503 23.64 12.38 -5.29
C GLU A 503 24.69 12.37 -4.15
N GLY A 504 25.67 11.47 -4.21
CA GLY A 504 26.77 11.43 -3.24
C GLY A 504 26.32 11.08 -1.81
N PHE A 505 25.35 10.19 -1.68
CA PHE A 505 24.79 9.78 -0.38
C PHE A 505 24.80 8.26 -0.24
N ARG A 506 24.76 7.79 1.00
CA ARG A 506 24.68 6.37 1.36
C ARG A 506 23.47 6.13 2.25
N ILE A 507 22.89 4.92 2.17
CA ILE A 507 21.78 4.52 3.04
C ILE A 507 22.34 3.85 4.29
N THR A 508 21.89 4.26 5.47
CA THR A 508 22.29 3.63 6.74
C THR A 508 21.23 2.63 7.21
N VAL A 509 21.53 1.34 7.19
CA VAL A 509 20.67 0.29 7.77
C VAL A 509 20.97 0.14 9.26
N ARG A 510 19.97 0.46 10.08
CA ARG A 510 20.04 0.41 11.54
C ARG A 510 19.58 -0.92 12.10
N ASN A 511 18.57 -1.53 11.49
CA ASN A 511 18.04 -2.81 11.91
C ASN A 511 17.55 -3.65 10.75
N LEU A 512 17.70 -4.96 10.89
CA LEU A 512 17.06 -5.95 10.03
C LEU A 512 16.11 -6.79 10.87
N LYS A 513 14.94 -7.07 10.30
CA LYS A 513 13.92 -7.96 10.89
C LYS A 513 13.38 -8.85 9.79
N VAL A 514 12.95 -10.06 10.14
CA VAL A 514 12.25 -10.94 9.20
C VAL A 514 10.74 -10.84 9.44
N SER A 515 9.99 -10.74 8.35
CA SER A 515 8.57 -11.04 8.32
C SER A 515 8.43 -12.36 7.57
N ALA A 516 8.59 -13.47 8.31
CA ALA A 516 8.77 -14.81 7.75
C ALA A 516 7.50 -15.38 7.11
N GLY A 517 6.32 -15.00 7.62
CA GLY A 517 5.05 -15.37 7.01
C GLY A 517 4.79 -14.58 5.73
N ALA A 518 5.03 -13.26 5.78
CA ALA A 518 4.90 -12.42 4.59
C ALA A 518 5.97 -12.75 3.53
N GLY A 519 7.14 -13.23 3.98
CA GLY A 519 8.25 -13.65 3.15
C GLY A 519 9.14 -12.50 2.71
N PHE A 520 9.55 -11.61 3.61
CA PHE A 520 10.57 -10.61 3.27
C PHE A 520 11.37 -10.18 4.51
N ILE A 521 12.53 -9.58 4.27
CA ILE A 521 13.36 -8.96 5.30
C ILE A 521 13.11 -7.45 5.30
N VAL A 522 12.71 -6.91 6.44
CA VAL A 522 12.52 -5.47 6.63
C VAL A 522 13.85 -4.82 7.03
N ALA A 523 14.32 -3.89 6.21
CA ALA A 523 15.53 -3.10 6.47
C ALA A 523 15.17 -1.69 6.92
N LEU A 524 15.35 -1.41 8.21
CA LEU A 524 15.01 -0.14 8.86
C LEU A 524 16.18 0.83 8.76
N THR A 525 15.97 1.99 8.13
CA THR A 525 17.00 3.03 8.01
C THR A 525 16.87 4.14 9.06
N GLY A 526 15.66 4.36 9.56
CA GLY A 526 15.34 5.31 10.62
C GLY A 526 14.26 4.78 11.56
N ASP A 527 13.77 5.67 12.42
CA ASP A 527 12.67 5.34 13.33
C ASP A 527 11.35 5.29 12.55
N ILE A 528 10.72 4.12 12.52
CA ILE A 528 9.43 3.92 11.88
C ILE A 528 8.33 3.92 12.93
N MET A 529 7.37 4.83 12.77
CA MET A 529 6.19 4.90 13.62
C MET A 529 5.17 3.84 13.21
N THR A 530 5.06 2.76 13.98
CA THR A 530 4.09 1.67 13.78
C THR A 530 2.79 1.88 14.55
N MET A 531 2.74 2.84 15.47
CA MET A 531 1.54 3.26 16.19
C MET A 531 1.45 4.79 16.19
N PRO A 532 0.66 5.40 15.29
CA PRO A 532 0.46 6.84 15.26
C PRO A 532 -0.23 7.35 16.54
N GLY A 533 -0.15 8.65 16.79
CA GLY A 533 -0.89 9.29 17.88
C GLY A 533 -1.87 10.33 17.35
N LEU A 534 -2.98 10.55 18.07
CA LEU A 534 -3.89 11.65 17.78
C LEU A 534 -3.20 13.03 17.91
N PRO A 535 -3.61 14.05 17.13
CA PRO A 535 -3.11 15.41 17.26
C PRO A 535 -3.68 16.12 18.51
N LYS A 536 -3.30 17.39 18.71
CA LYS A 536 -3.82 18.22 19.82
C LYS A 536 -5.34 18.40 19.76
N VAL A 537 -5.90 18.55 18.55
CA VAL A 537 -7.34 18.66 18.29
C VAL A 537 -7.67 17.59 17.26
N PRO A 538 -8.15 16.41 17.67
CA PRO A 538 -8.46 15.31 16.76
C PRO A 538 -9.71 15.61 15.93
N ALA A 539 -9.76 15.09 14.69
CA ALA A 539 -10.97 15.14 13.87
C ALA A 539 -12.19 14.53 14.57
N ALA A 540 -11.97 13.57 15.47
CA ALA A 540 -12.99 12.95 16.31
C ALA A 540 -13.91 13.94 17.05
N GLU A 541 -13.41 15.12 17.45
CA GLU A 541 -14.24 16.13 18.15
C GLU A 541 -15.34 16.73 17.27
N LYS A 542 -15.24 16.58 15.94
CA LYS A 542 -16.19 17.12 14.96
C LYS A 542 -17.06 16.06 14.31
N ILE A 543 -16.71 14.78 14.45
CA ILE A 543 -17.47 13.68 13.88
C ILE A 543 -18.73 13.45 14.73
N ASP A 544 -19.89 13.40 14.08
CA ASP A 544 -21.18 13.18 14.74
C ASP A 544 -22.15 12.45 13.81
N VAL A 545 -23.31 12.06 14.33
CA VAL A 545 -24.38 11.36 13.59
C VAL A 545 -25.70 12.09 13.77
N THR A 546 -26.37 12.41 12.68
CA THR A 546 -27.68 13.08 12.69
C THR A 546 -28.82 12.10 13.03
N PRO A 547 -30.02 12.58 13.42
CA PRO A 547 -31.14 11.69 13.81
C PRO A 547 -31.60 10.67 12.75
N ASP A 548 -31.33 10.93 11.48
CA ASP A 548 -31.59 10.04 10.34
C ASP A 548 -30.44 9.06 10.05
N GLY A 549 -29.37 9.07 10.87
CA GLY A 549 -28.24 8.14 10.78
C GLY A 549 -27.11 8.56 9.84
N LYS A 550 -27.15 9.79 9.30
CA LYS A 550 -26.09 10.31 8.43
C LYS A 550 -24.89 10.79 9.25
N ILE A 551 -23.68 10.44 8.80
CA ILE A 551 -22.44 10.86 9.45
C ILE A 551 -22.04 12.26 8.96
N VAL A 552 -21.65 13.12 9.90
CA VAL A 552 -21.14 14.48 9.64
C VAL A 552 -19.76 14.66 10.27
N GLY A 553 -18.99 15.63 9.79
CA GLY A 553 -17.62 15.88 10.27
C GLY A 553 -16.56 14.89 9.78
N LEU A 554 -16.97 13.93 8.96
CA LEU A 554 -16.10 13.05 8.19
C LEU A 554 -15.76 13.75 6.86
N PHE A 555 -14.50 14.22 6.74
CA PHE A 555 -13.89 14.90 5.58
C PHE A 555 -14.25 16.37 5.35
#